data_AF-A0A921V4W8-F1
#
_entry.id   AF-A0A921V4W8-F1
#
_cell.length_a   1.000
_cell.length_b   1.000
_cell.length_c   1.000
_cell.angle_alpha   90.00
_cell.angle_beta   90.00
_cell.angle_gamma   90.00
#
_symmetry.space_group_name_H-M   'P 1'
#
loop_
_entity.id
_entity.type
_entity.pdbx_description
1 polymer ?
#
loop_
_entity_poly.entity_id
_entity_poly.type
_entity_poly.pdbx_seq_one_letter_code
_entity_poly.pdbx_strand_id
1 'polypeptide(L)'
;MAWRDLRMIKRLGLRVPLLQAPMAGAQTSDLAIAVARGGGLGAIPCALLSPDAVREHVQHFRAATKDLSAPINLNFFCHTLPAADPIADKQWQDVLAPYYHEYDVDLTKLTAKGALRMPFDKVSLDLVRELKPEVVSFHFGLPSPQMLQDVKDTGAFVISSATTVREAQWLEERGCDAVIAQGLEAGGHRGVFLPREGGSNYRSDFQYRNSSMDFPRQTGTMALVPQIVDAIKLPVIAAGGIGDARGVLAASALGAAGVQMGTVFLLANETKTSQLHRETLKRAATATGEEAVETAITNVFSGRPARGFVTRVMRDLGPMCAAASEFPTAGAALGPLKTAAEEKGDTAFSSLCQPDHWSGINPEYLSWRGVNIVLRVLNGIPDFVNYSRAQPRIFALGAPDEVRNSMYVLSQFPTATRVRLPEFVEGAERAAHTVLQRLYSPEISETKEFLEQLATPDSLKALLYKPSAPLEGKQKAGNVVLEQLNVNTAVLSAVEYTSQTVNETVEREWLAFRVQYDVTEHLLISPKGEEGIEDRRAVNTSFMWTFEADVTKPEELEWAIVAATPFKEESAVLKTKEAQNDNKETEE
;
A
#
# COMPACT_ATOMS: atom_id res chain seq x y z
N MET A 1 -16.26 9.65 -0.51
CA MET A 1 -15.24 10.71 -0.40
C MET A 1 -15.19 11.51 -1.68
N ALA A 2 -14.94 12.82 -1.65
CA ALA A 2 -14.81 13.62 -2.86
C ALA A 2 -13.40 14.23 -2.90
N TRP A 3 -12.51 13.64 -3.70
CA TRP A 3 -11.31 14.33 -4.15
C TRP A 3 -11.74 15.66 -4.74
N ARG A 4 -11.17 16.76 -4.25
CA ARG A 4 -11.57 18.12 -4.67
C ARG A 4 -11.21 18.36 -6.14
N ASP A 5 -10.13 17.75 -6.60
CA ASP A 5 -9.67 17.83 -7.98
C ASP A 5 -9.65 16.45 -8.63
N LEU A 6 -10.54 16.25 -9.61
CA LEU A 6 -10.67 15.02 -10.38
C LEU A 6 -10.08 15.15 -11.81
N ARG A 7 -9.49 16.30 -12.16
CA ARG A 7 -9.04 16.59 -13.54
C ARG A 7 -8.03 15.56 -14.03
N MET A 8 -7.03 15.25 -13.21
CA MET A 8 -5.98 14.27 -13.52
C MET A 8 -6.56 12.86 -13.71
N ILE A 9 -7.37 12.39 -12.75
CA ILE A 9 -7.99 11.06 -12.79
C ILE A 9 -8.81 10.88 -14.07
N LYS A 10 -9.68 11.86 -14.38
CA LYS A 10 -10.52 11.85 -15.58
C LYS A 10 -9.70 11.91 -16.86
N ARG A 11 -8.66 12.76 -16.91
CA ARG A 11 -7.79 12.90 -18.07
C ARG A 11 -7.04 11.61 -18.39
N LEU A 12 -6.59 10.89 -17.37
CA LEU A 12 -5.79 9.68 -17.51
C LEU A 12 -6.62 8.38 -17.49
N GLY A 13 -7.94 8.46 -17.27
CA GLY A 13 -8.80 7.27 -17.17
C GLY A 13 -8.48 6.37 -15.97
N LEU A 14 -7.90 6.94 -14.90
CA LEU A 14 -7.59 6.18 -13.69
C LEU A 14 -8.86 5.86 -12.91
N ARG A 15 -8.93 4.67 -12.30
CA ARG A 15 -10.03 4.35 -11.37
C ARG A 15 -9.76 4.92 -9.99
N VAL A 16 -8.47 5.09 -9.66
CA VAL A 16 -8.03 5.48 -8.32
C VAL A 16 -6.92 6.55 -8.42
N PRO A 17 -6.90 7.57 -7.56
CA PRO A 17 -5.89 8.65 -7.57
C PRO A 17 -4.56 8.24 -6.91
N LEU A 18 -4.07 7.07 -7.29
CA LEU A 18 -2.82 6.51 -6.77
C LEU A 18 -1.84 6.33 -7.92
N LEU A 19 -0.70 6.98 -7.77
CA LEU A 19 0.44 6.88 -8.66
C LEU A 19 1.52 6.07 -7.94
N GLN A 20 2.04 5.05 -8.62
CA GLN A 20 3.21 4.34 -8.14
C GLN A 20 4.46 5.16 -8.48
N ALA A 21 5.30 5.43 -7.48
CA ALA A 21 6.49 6.28 -7.63
C ALA A 21 7.57 5.55 -8.43
N PRO A 22 8.12 6.11 -9.51
CA PRO A 22 9.17 5.46 -10.32
C PRO A 22 10.46 5.28 -9.50
N MET A 23 10.68 4.08 -8.97
CA MET A 23 11.85 3.75 -8.15
C MET A 23 12.92 3.08 -9.03
N ALA A 24 13.78 3.89 -9.66
CA ALA A 24 14.80 3.41 -10.61
C ALA A 24 15.51 2.18 -10.06
N GLY A 25 15.26 1.04 -10.73
CA GLY A 25 15.66 -0.38 -10.59
C GLY A 25 15.08 -1.24 -9.45
N ALA A 26 14.40 -0.67 -8.45
CA ALA A 26 13.57 -1.46 -7.50
C ALA A 26 12.42 -2.14 -8.22
N GLN A 27 12.07 -1.61 -9.39
CA GLN A 27 10.91 -1.99 -10.14
C GLN A 27 11.16 -1.92 -11.64
N THR A 28 10.33 -2.68 -12.33
CA THR A 28 10.21 -2.72 -13.78
C THR A 28 8.72 -2.79 -14.14
N SER A 29 8.39 -3.32 -15.32
CA SER A 29 7.02 -3.45 -15.81
C SER A 29 6.08 -4.26 -14.91
N ASP A 30 6.56 -5.28 -14.17
CA ASP A 30 5.69 -6.16 -13.36
C ASP A 30 4.95 -5.42 -12.25
N LEU A 31 5.64 -4.54 -11.50
CA LEU A 31 4.98 -3.70 -10.49
C LEU A 31 4.02 -2.70 -11.15
N ALA A 32 4.42 -2.11 -12.28
CA ALA A 32 3.55 -1.18 -13.01
C ALA A 32 2.25 -1.86 -13.45
N ILE A 33 2.32 -3.11 -13.95
CA ILE A 33 1.16 -3.93 -14.32
C ILE A 33 0.26 -4.19 -13.11
N ALA A 34 0.85 -4.57 -11.97
CA ALA A 34 0.10 -4.79 -10.73
C ALA A 34 -0.68 -3.53 -10.31
N VAL A 35 -0.04 -2.36 -10.33
CA VAL A 35 -0.70 -1.11 -9.97
C VAL A 35 -1.78 -0.71 -10.97
N ALA A 36 -1.54 -0.90 -12.26
CA ALA A 36 -2.52 -0.68 -13.32
C ALA A 36 -3.75 -1.58 -13.14
N ARG A 37 -3.57 -2.86 -12.81
CA ARG A 37 -4.66 -3.80 -12.48
C ARG A 37 -5.43 -3.37 -11.23
N GLY A 38 -4.75 -2.76 -10.26
CA GLY A 38 -5.39 -2.09 -9.11
C GLY A 38 -6.14 -0.80 -9.47
N GLY A 39 -6.03 -0.30 -10.70
CA GLY A 39 -6.70 0.91 -11.18
C GLY A 39 -5.93 2.22 -10.98
N GLY A 40 -4.68 2.14 -10.51
CA GLY A 40 -3.77 3.29 -10.38
C GLY A 40 -2.87 3.46 -11.60
N LEU A 41 -1.96 4.43 -11.53
CA LEU A 41 -0.96 4.68 -12.56
C LEU A 41 0.34 3.95 -12.23
N GLY A 42 0.67 2.93 -13.03
CA GLY A 42 1.98 2.27 -12.99
C GLY A 42 3.06 3.12 -13.66
N ALA A 43 4.31 2.98 -13.21
CA ALA A 43 5.45 3.73 -13.73
C ALA A 43 6.66 2.83 -14.04
N ILE A 44 7.39 3.15 -15.10
CA ILE A 44 8.70 2.56 -15.43
C ILE A 44 9.77 3.64 -15.24
N PRO A 45 10.77 3.42 -14.38
CA PRO A 45 11.86 4.35 -14.20
C PRO A 45 12.97 4.13 -15.24
N CYS A 46 13.11 5.04 -16.19
CA CYS A 46 13.99 4.88 -17.35
C CYS A 46 15.44 5.33 -17.09
N ALA A 47 15.72 6.04 -15.99
CA ALA A 47 17.02 6.67 -15.72
C ALA A 47 18.24 5.72 -15.67
N LEU A 48 18.01 4.40 -15.51
CA LEU A 48 19.07 3.36 -15.47
C LEU A 48 18.87 2.28 -16.53
N LEU A 49 17.90 2.43 -17.42
CA LEU A 49 17.56 1.43 -18.44
C LEU A 49 18.16 1.83 -19.79
N SER A 50 18.59 0.85 -20.57
CA SER A 50 18.88 1.07 -21.98
C SER A 50 17.57 1.33 -22.75
N PRO A 51 17.62 2.01 -23.92
CA PRO A 51 16.44 2.20 -24.75
C PRO A 51 15.72 0.89 -25.08
N ASP A 52 16.47 -0.18 -25.36
CA ASP A 52 15.91 -1.51 -25.66
C ASP A 52 15.19 -2.11 -24.44
N ALA A 53 15.77 -2.00 -23.24
CA ALA A 53 15.10 -2.46 -22.02
C ALA A 53 13.80 -1.68 -21.75
N VAL A 54 13.76 -0.38 -22.05
CA VAL A 54 12.52 0.40 -21.93
C VAL A 54 11.47 -0.10 -22.94
N ARG A 55 11.86 -0.38 -24.20
CA ARG A 55 10.94 -0.96 -25.20
C ARG A 55 10.36 -2.28 -24.71
N GLU A 56 11.21 -3.19 -24.24
CA GLU A 56 10.77 -4.49 -23.71
C GLU A 56 9.78 -4.33 -22.56
N HIS A 57 10.08 -3.47 -21.58
CA HIS A 57 9.19 -3.25 -20.45
C HIS A 57 7.86 -2.60 -20.85
N VAL A 58 7.85 -1.67 -21.81
CA VAL A 58 6.62 -1.07 -22.33
C VAL A 58 5.81 -2.10 -23.10
N GLN A 59 6.44 -2.92 -23.95
CA GLN A 59 5.75 -4.00 -24.67
C GLN A 59 5.12 -4.99 -23.71
N HIS A 60 5.84 -5.43 -22.68
CA HIS A 60 5.33 -6.32 -21.64
C HIS A 60 4.14 -5.70 -20.89
N PHE A 61 4.24 -4.44 -20.49
CA PHE A 61 3.16 -3.72 -19.82
C PHE A 61 1.90 -3.66 -20.69
N ARG A 62 2.04 -3.26 -21.96
CA ARG A 62 0.90 -3.13 -22.90
C ARG A 62 0.26 -4.48 -23.20
N ALA A 63 1.05 -5.54 -23.35
CA ALA A 63 0.54 -6.88 -23.54
C ALA A 63 -0.28 -7.35 -22.32
N ALA A 64 0.23 -7.14 -21.10
CA ALA A 64 -0.39 -7.62 -19.87
C ALA A 64 -1.58 -6.78 -19.36
N THR A 65 -1.82 -5.61 -19.96
CA THR A 65 -2.90 -4.66 -19.59
C THR A 65 -3.80 -4.29 -20.78
N LYS A 66 -3.74 -5.07 -21.87
CA LYS A 66 -4.48 -4.82 -23.12
C LYS A 66 -5.99 -4.72 -22.90
N ASP A 67 -6.53 -5.51 -21.99
CA ASP A 67 -7.94 -5.54 -21.58
C ASP A 67 -8.37 -4.30 -20.77
N LEU A 68 -7.41 -3.62 -20.12
CA LEU A 68 -7.66 -2.47 -19.26
C LEU A 68 -7.49 -1.12 -19.97
N SER A 69 -6.79 -1.11 -21.12
CA SER A 69 -6.32 0.13 -21.77
C SER A 69 -5.62 1.06 -20.77
N ALA A 70 -4.82 0.50 -19.87
CA ALA A 70 -4.25 1.23 -18.75
C ALA A 70 -3.17 2.22 -19.20
N PRO A 71 -3.13 3.45 -18.64
CA PRO A 71 -2.06 4.40 -18.91
C PRO A 71 -0.75 3.97 -18.25
N ILE A 72 0.37 4.33 -18.87
CA ILE A 72 1.71 4.11 -18.31
C ILE A 72 2.47 5.42 -18.13
N ASN A 73 3.22 5.52 -17.04
CA ASN A 73 4.17 6.60 -16.80
C ASN A 73 5.61 6.16 -17.12
N LEU A 74 6.31 6.88 -17.99
CA LEU A 74 7.76 6.74 -18.17
C LEU A 74 8.49 7.89 -17.46
N ASN A 75 9.40 7.54 -16.54
CA ASN A 75 10.12 8.52 -15.74
C ASN A 75 11.56 8.74 -16.20
N PHE A 76 11.96 10.00 -16.31
CA PHE A 76 13.30 10.41 -16.71
C PHE A 76 13.89 11.47 -15.76
N PHE A 77 15.21 11.58 -15.72
CA PHE A 77 15.91 12.62 -14.97
C PHE A 77 16.26 13.80 -15.88
N CYS A 78 16.17 15.03 -15.38
CA CYS A 78 16.51 16.26 -16.12
C CYS A 78 17.63 17.07 -15.44
N HIS A 79 18.58 16.37 -14.82
CA HIS A 79 19.75 17.01 -14.22
C HIS A 79 20.75 17.46 -15.30
N THR A 80 21.62 18.39 -14.93
CA THR A 80 22.78 18.76 -15.76
C THR A 80 23.96 17.85 -15.42
N LEU A 81 24.64 17.33 -16.43
CA LEU A 81 25.89 16.60 -16.21
C LEU A 81 27.00 17.60 -15.86
N PRO A 82 27.71 17.42 -14.73
CA PRO A 82 28.84 18.27 -14.40
C PRO A 82 29.99 18.02 -15.38
N ALA A 83 30.85 19.03 -15.56
CA ALA A 83 32.12 18.84 -16.24
C ALA A 83 32.99 17.85 -15.45
N ALA A 84 33.84 17.09 -16.14
CA ALA A 84 34.77 16.19 -15.46
C ALA A 84 35.69 16.99 -14.53
N ASP A 85 35.75 16.59 -13.26
CA ASP A 85 36.63 17.18 -12.25
C ASP A 85 37.48 16.06 -11.60
N PRO A 86 38.63 15.73 -12.22
CA PRO A 86 39.52 14.69 -11.71
C PRO A 86 40.07 15.00 -10.31
N ILE A 87 40.14 16.28 -9.92
CA ILE A 87 40.63 16.70 -8.61
C ILE A 87 39.58 16.37 -7.55
N ALA A 88 38.31 16.72 -7.79
CA ALA A 88 37.20 16.36 -6.91
C ALA A 88 37.05 14.84 -6.77
N ASP A 89 37.11 14.12 -7.88
CA ASP A 89 36.98 12.66 -7.87
C ASP A 89 38.13 12.00 -7.12
N LYS A 90 39.36 12.52 -7.26
CA LYS A 90 40.50 12.03 -6.48
C LYS A 90 40.36 12.34 -5.00
N GLN A 91 39.93 13.56 -4.63
CA GLN A 91 39.64 13.92 -3.24
C GLN A 91 38.60 12.99 -2.62
N TRP A 92 37.54 12.66 -3.36
CA TRP A 92 36.52 11.74 -2.89
C TRP A 92 37.06 10.31 -2.69
N GLN A 93 37.88 9.83 -3.61
CA GLN A 93 38.59 8.55 -3.46
C GLN A 93 39.54 8.55 -2.26
N ASP A 94 40.24 9.65 -2.00
CA ASP A 94 41.18 9.76 -0.88
C ASP A 94 40.45 9.74 0.47
N VAL A 95 39.26 10.36 0.56
CA VAL A 95 38.38 10.25 1.73
C VAL A 95 37.93 8.80 1.96
N LEU A 96 37.72 8.03 0.89
CA LEU A 96 37.30 6.63 0.96
C LEU A 96 38.47 5.64 1.14
N ALA A 97 39.72 6.09 1.05
CA ALA A 97 40.92 5.26 1.13
C ALA A 97 40.97 4.33 2.36
N PRO A 98 40.65 4.79 3.58
CA PRO A 98 40.64 3.92 4.76
C PRO A 98 39.72 2.71 4.62
N TYR A 99 38.56 2.89 3.98
CA TYR A 99 37.60 1.81 3.76
C TYR A 99 38.05 0.85 2.66
N TYR A 100 38.72 1.36 1.61
CA TYR A 100 39.27 0.47 0.59
C TYR A 100 40.31 -0.47 1.20
N HIS A 101 41.11 0.02 2.14
CA HIS A 101 42.04 -0.81 2.91
C HIS A 101 41.32 -1.78 3.85
N GLU A 102 40.28 -1.36 4.56
CA GLU A 102 39.51 -2.22 5.48
C GLU A 102 38.79 -3.38 4.77
N TYR A 103 38.29 -3.15 3.55
CA TYR A 103 37.54 -4.16 2.79
C TYR A 103 38.37 -4.88 1.73
N ASP A 104 39.70 -4.71 1.73
CA ASP A 104 40.63 -5.33 0.77
C ASP A 104 40.28 -5.04 -0.71
N VAL A 105 39.80 -3.81 -0.99
CA VAL A 105 39.42 -3.39 -2.34
C VAL A 105 40.66 -3.11 -3.19
N ASP A 106 40.76 -3.80 -4.31
CA ASP A 106 41.80 -3.57 -5.31
C ASP A 106 41.57 -2.25 -6.06
N LEU A 107 42.32 -1.21 -5.66
CA LEU A 107 42.26 0.13 -6.24
C LEU A 107 42.64 0.15 -7.73
N THR A 108 43.39 -0.85 -8.22
CA THR A 108 43.77 -0.92 -9.65
C THR A 108 42.59 -1.30 -10.55
N LYS A 109 41.52 -1.87 -9.95
CA LYS A 109 40.27 -2.23 -10.62
C LYS A 109 39.18 -1.15 -10.53
N LEU A 110 39.48 -0.01 -9.90
CA LEU A 110 38.56 1.14 -9.90
C LEU A 110 38.39 1.64 -11.34
N THR A 111 37.32 1.21 -12.00
CA THR A 111 36.93 1.77 -13.29
C THR A 111 36.18 3.08 -13.03
N ALA A 112 36.57 4.15 -13.73
CA ALA A 112 35.90 5.46 -13.65
C ALA A 112 34.47 5.47 -14.23
N LYS A 113 33.94 4.31 -14.65
CA LYS A 113 32.65 4.19 -15.36
C LYS A 113 31.70 3.26 -14.62
N GLY A 114 31.13 3.74 -13.51
CA GLY A 114 29.88 3.17 -12.99
C GLY A 114 28.72 3.42 -13.96
N ALA A 115 27.59 2.75 -13.76
CA ALA A 115 26.36 3.02 -14.51
C ALA A 115 25.92 4.48 -14.26
N LEU A 116 26.24 5.36 -15.21
CA LEU A 116 25.90 6.77 -15.13
C LEU A 116 24.39 6.94 -15.33
N ARG A 117 23.78 7.70 -14.42
CA ARG A 117 22.38 8.12 -14.55
C ARG A 117 22.35 9.21 -15.60
N MET A 118 21.92 8.87 -16.82
CA MET A 118 21.90 9.83 -17.93
C MET A 118 20.69 10.76 -17.82
N PRO A 119 20.85 12.06 -18.12
CA PRO A 119 19.71 12.97 -18.23
C PRO A 119 18.91 12.72 -19.51
N PHE A 120 17.68 13.22 -19.54
CA PHE A 120 16.81 13.17 -20.71
C PHE A 120 17.48 13.88 -21.90
N ASP A 121 17.65 13.13 -22.98
CA ASP A 121 18.37 13.54 -24.18
C ASP A 121 17.55 13.23 -25.45
N LYS A 122 18.17 13.39 -26.61
CA LYS A 122 17.52 13.12 -27.90
C LYS A 122 17.11 11.65 -28.05
N VAL A 123 17.92 10.72 -27.54
CA VAL A 123 17.61 9.28 -27.60
C VAL A 123 16.37 8.97 -26.76
N SER A 124 16.28 9.56 -25.56
CA SER A 124 15.13 9.46 -24.68
C SER A 124 13.87 10.07 -25.31
N LEU A 125 14.00 11.19 -26.02
CA LEU A 125 12.90 11.82 -26.74
C LEU A 125 12.40 10.98 -27.91
N ASP A 126 13.31 10.43 -28.71
CA ASP A 126 12.95 9.56 -29.84
C ASP A 126 12.21 8.30 -29.34
N LEU A 127 12.60 7.78 -28.17
CA LEU A 127 11.91 6.69 -27.49
C LEU A 127 10.49 7.09 -27.02
N VAL A 128 10.30 8.30 -26.49
CA VAL A 128 8.96 8.81 -26.13
C VAL A 128 8.08 8.97 -27.37
N ARG A 129 8.64 9.44 -28.49
CA ARG A 129 7.92 9.55 -29.79
C ARG A 129 7.50 8.20 -30.33
N GLU A 130 8.37 7.20 -30.20
CA GLU A 130 8.12 5.82 -30.62
C GLU A 130 7.04 5.16 -29.75
N LEU A 131 7.22 5.18 -28.43
CA LEU A 131 6.41 4.41 -27.48
C LEU A 131 5.11 5.11 -27.06
N LYS A 132 5.03 6.43 -27.24
CA LYS A 132 3.86 7.28 -26.94
C LYS A 132 3.21 6.95 -25.59
N PRO A 133 3.94 7.05 -24.46
CA PRO A 133 3.35 6.84 -23.15
C PRO A 133 2.30 7.91 -22.85
N GLU A 134 1.25 7.56 -22.12
CA GLU A 134 0.20 8.51 -21.72
C GLU A 134 0.73 9.53 -20.72
N VAL A 135 1.72 9.15 -19.91
CA VAL A 135 2.35 10.03 -18.92
C VAL A 135 3.86 10.00 -19.09
N VAL A 136 4.49 11.17 -19.07
CA VAL A 136 5.94 11.32 -18.93
C VAL A 136 6.20 12.11 -17.66
N SER A 137 6.98 11.51 -16.76
CA SER A 137 7.36 12.18 -15.52
C SER A 137 8.83 12.56 -15.52
N PHE A 138 9.13 13.74 -14.99
CA PHE A 138 10.50 14.22 -14.82
C PHE A 138 10.87 14.36 -13.35
N HIS A 139 12.13 14.08 -13.06
CA HIS A 139 12.75 14.40 -11.78
C HIS A 139 13.92 15.36 -12.01
N PHE A 140 14.17 16.26 -11.05
CA PHE A 140 15.15 17.35 -11.16
C PHE A 140 14.78 18.45 -12.18
N GLY A 141 13.49 18.80 -12.28
CA GLY A 141 13.00 19.89 -13.13
C GLY A 141 12.36 19.40 -14.43
N LEU A 142 12.62 20.10 -15.53
CA LEU A 142 12.09 19.81 -16.88
C LEU A 142 13.23 19.86 -17.90
N PRO A 143 13.09 19.18 -19.06
CA PRO A 143 14.03 19.33 -20.16
C PRO A 143 13.94 20.74 -20.79
N SER A 144 14.75 21.00 -21.81
CA SER A 144 14.67 22.28 -22.54
C SER A 144 13.25 22.56 -23.05
N PRO A 145 12.82 23.82 -23.19
CA PRO A 145 11.46 24.16 -23.65
C PRO A 145 11.08 23.47 -24.97
N GLN A 146 12.02 23.37 -25.92
CA GLN A 146 11.78 22.70 -27.19
C GLN A 146 11.57 21.18 -26.99
N MET A 147 12.43 20.51 -26.22
CA MET A 147 12.27 19.09 -25.94
C MET A 147 10.99 18.79 -25.15
N LEU A 148 10.62 19.68 -24.23
CA LEU A 148 9.36 19.56 -23.51
C LEU A 148 8.17 19.67 -24.46
N GLN A 149 8.18 20.64 -25.38
CA GLN A 149 7.15 20.77 -26.39
C GLN A 149 7.09 19.52 -27.27
N ASP A 150 8.23 19.01 -27.72
CA ASP A 150 8.33 17.79 -28.52
C ASP A 150 7.76 16.55 -27.79
N VAL A 151 7.88 16.47 -26.45
CA VAL A 151 7.22 15.44 -25.62
C VAL A 151 5.71 15.66 -25.58
N LYS A 152 5.26 16.91 -25.38
CA LYS A 152 3.82 17.23 -25.34
C LYS A 152 3.13 16.96 -26.68
N ASP A 153 3.83 17.16 -27.78
CA ASP A 153 3.34 16.89 -29.15
C ASP A 153 3.06 15.40 -29.39
N THR A 154 3.60 14.48 -28.57
CA THR A 154 3.23 13.06 -28.62
C THR A 154 1.88 12.77 -27.97
N GLY A 155 1.29 13.76 -27.30
CA GLY A 155 0.06 13.64 -26.50
C GLY A 155 0.28 13.25 -25.04
N ALA A 156 1.54 13.14 -24.59
CA ALA A 156 1.87 12.77 -23.22
C ALA A 156 1.42 13.84 -22.21
N PHE A 157 0.87 13.39 -21.09
CA PHE A 157 0.60 14.22 -19.92
C PHE A 157 1.88 14.34 -19.08
N VAL A 158 2.42 15.55 -18.93
CA VAL A 158 3.73 15.78 -18.33
C VAL A 158 3.60 16.13 -16.85
N ILE A 159 4.29 15.38 -15.99
CA ILE A 159 4.35 15.66 -14.55
C ILE A 159 5.79 15.82 -14.07
N SER A 160 6.05 16.64 -13.06
CA SER A 160 7.40 16.79 -12.49
C SER A 160 7.36 17.08 -10.99
N SER A 161 8.47 16.78 -10.31
CA SER A 161 8.60 16.95 -8.86
C SER A 161 9.00 18.37 -8.47
N ALA A 162 8.29 18.93 -7.50
CA ALA A 162 8.65 20.16 -6.79
C ALA A 162 8.83 19.89 -5.30
N THR A 163 9.84 20.52 -4.71
CA THR A 163 10.16 20.43 -3.28
C THR A 163 9.91 21.74 -2.53
N THR A 164 9.53 22.79 -3.27
CA THR A 164 9.19 24.14 -2.77
C THR A 164 8.06 24.73 -3.61
N VAL A 165 7.38 25.75 -3.08
CA VAL A 165 6.34 26.50 -3.83
C VAL A 165 6.92 27.16 -5.10
N ARG A 166 8.13 27.71 -5.02
CA ARG A 166 8.79 28.34 -6.16
C ARG A 166 9.05 27.36 -7.30
N GLU A 167 9.49 26.14 -6.97
CA GLU A 167 9.65 25.09 -7.96
C GLU A 167 8.32 24.72 -8.62
N ALA A 168 7.24 24.66 -7.84
CA ALA A 168 5.90 24.36 -8.38
C ALA A 168 5.41 25.45 -9.35
N GLN A 169 5.58 26.73 -9.01
CA GLN A 169 5.26 27.86 -9.89
C GLN A 169 6.11 27.82 -11.17
N TRP A 170 7.41 27.54 -11.04
CA TRP A 170 8.32 27.41 -12.17
C TRP A 170 7.90 26.30 -13.15
N LEU A 171 7.38 25.17 -12.63
CA LEU A 171 6.86 24.05 -13.41
C LEU A 171 5.54 24.43 -14.12
N GLU A 172 4.65 25.15 -13.42
CA GLU A 172 3.39 25.63 -14.00
C GLU A 172 3.64 26.60 -15.17
N GLU A 173 4.52 27.58 -14.98
CA GLU A 173 4.89 28.56 -16.01
C GLU A 173 5.47 27.91 -17.28
N ARG A 174 6.07 26.73 -17.14
CA ARG A 174 6.74 26.01 -18.24
C ARG A 174 5.89 24.91 -18.85
N GLY A 175 4.61 24.83 -18.47
CA GLY A 175 3.65 23.96 -19.13
C GLY A 175 3.69 22.50 -18.66
N CYS A 176 4.05 22.26 -17.40
CA CYS A 176 3.74 20.98 -16.76
C CYS A 176 2.20 20.84 -16.63
N ASP A 177 1.68 19.61 -16.66
CA ASP A 177 0.23 19.37 -16.60
C ASP A 177 -0.24 18.99 -15.17
N ALA A 178 0.66 18.51 -14.30
CA ALA A 178 0.46 18.35 -12.85
C ALA A 178 1.80 18.36 -12.10
N VAL A 179 1.80 18.78 -10.83
CA VAL A 179 3.02 18.89 -10.01
C VAL A 179 3.02 17.83 -8.91
N ILE A 180 4.13 17.10 -8.76
CA ILE A 180 4.36 16.19 -7.65
C ILE A 180 4.99 16.99 -6.49
N ALA A 181 4.20 17.28 -5.46
CA ALA A 181 4.67 17.91 -4.23
C ALA A 181 5.41 16.88 -3.36
N GLN A 182 6.74 16.86 -3.48
CA GLN A 182 7.59 15.88 -2.82
C GLN A 182 8.07 16.42 -1.46
N GLY A 183 7.43 16.01 -0.37
CA GLY A 183 7.84 16.37 1.00
C GLY A 183 9.17 15.73 1.42
N LEU A 184 9.75 16.24 2.51
CA LEU A 184 11.01 15.74 3.08
C LEU A 184 10.93 14.26 3.53
N GLU A 185 9.74 13.75 3.79
CA GLU A 185 9.47 12.38 4.22
C GLU A 185 9.65 11.36 3.09
N ALA A 186 9.71 11.82 1.83
CA ALA A 186 9.90 10.95 0.68
C ALA A 186 11.28 10.27 0.70
N GLY A 187 11.28 8.95 0.44
CA GLY A 187 12.49 8.19 0.17
C GLY A 187 13.10 8.56 -1.18
N GLY A 188 14.40 8.33 -1.32
CA GLY A 188 15.11 8.51 -2.58
C GLY A 188 15.56 9.94 -2.81
N HIS A 189 15.96 10.22 -4.04
CA HIS A 189 16.46 11.53 -4.41
C HIS A 189 15.45 12.64 -4.13
N ARG A 190 15.97 13.75 -3.61
CA ARG A 190 15.24 15.01 -3.50
C ARG A 190 15.19 15.65 -4.88
N GLY A 191 13.97 15.92 -5.37
CA GLY A 191 13.71 16.46 -6.70
C GLY A 191 14.09 17.92 -6.89
N VAL A 192 14.79 18.54 -5.93
CA VAL A 192 15.20 19.96 -5.95
C VAL A 192 16.00 20.28 -7.19
N PHE A 193 15.75 21.42 -7.83
CA PHE A 193 16.42 21.83 -9.06
C PHE A 193 16.66 23.34 -9.17
N LEU A 194 15.91 24.18 -8.44
CA LEU A 194 16.15 25.62 -8.47
C LEU A 194 17.31 26.04 -7.56
N PRO A 195 18.12 27.03 -7.99
CA PRO A 195 19.15 27.59 -7.15
C PRO A 195 18.54 28.41 -6.01
N ARG A 196 19.30 28.58 -4.93
CA ARG A 196 18.92 29.41 -3.79
C ARG A 196 18.77 30.88 -4.23
N GLU A 197 17.70 31.51 -3.77
CA GLU A 197 17.45 32.94 -4.03
C GLU A 197 18.52 33.81 -3.37
N GLY A 198 19.10 34.76 -4.14
CA GLY A 198 20.20 35.65 -3.69
C GLY A 198 21.61 35.03 -3.75
N GLY A 199 21.76 33.84 -4.34
CA GLY A 199 22.96 33.01 -4.30
C GLY A 199 24.11 33.36 -5.25
N SER A 200 24.55 34.63 -5.32
CA SER A 200 25.90 34.94 -5.84
C SER A 200 26.95 35.17 -4.74
N ASN A 201 26.55 35.32 -3.46
CA ASN A 201 27.44 35.82 -2.40
C ASN A 201 27.37 35.11 -1.04
N TYR A 202 26.71 33.97 -0.88
CA TYR A 202 26.98 33.15 0.31
C TYR A 202 28.33 32.48 0.05
N ARG A 203 29.40 32.99 0.63
CA ARG A 203 30.68 32.29 0.84
C ARG A 203 30.74 32.02 2.33
N SER A 204 30.31 30.82 2.73
CA SER A 204 30.67 30.28 4.04
C SER A 204 31.72 29.23 3.76
N ASP A 205 32.85 29.29 4.45
CA ASP A 205 34.04 28.45 4.26
C ASP A 205 33.81 26.92 4.47
N PHE A 206 32.55 26.53 4.68
CA PHE A 206 32.04 25.15 4.85
C PHE A 206 30.99 24.78 3.79
N GLN A 207 31.24 25.04 2.49
CA GLN A 207 30.23 24.83 1.46
C GLN A 207 30.22 23.45 0.81
N TYR A 208 29.09 22.76 0.99
CA TYR A 208 28.66 21.66 0.12
C TYR A 208 28.73 22.10 -1.34
N ARG A 209 29.35 21.32 -2.23
CA ARG A 209 29.40 21.66 -3.67
C ARG A 209 28.00 21.69 -4.33
N ASN A 210 27.01 21.03 -3.72
CA ASN A 210 25.57 21.13 -4.05
C ASN A 210 24.80 22.24 -3.32
N SER A 211 25.47 23.13 -2.59
CA SER A 211 24.85 24.23 -1.81
C SER A 211 24.20 25.33 -2.66
N SER A 212 24.39 25.28 -3.99
CA SER A 212 23.71 26.18 -4.91
C SER A 212 22.20 25.91 -4.97
N MET A 213 21.74 24.69 -4.68
CA MET A 213 20.33 24.31 -4.69
C MET A 213 19.63 24.67 -3.37
N ASP A 214 18.33 24.98 -3.44
CA ASP A 214 17.55 25.43 -2.29
C ASP A 214 17.10 24.30 -1.33
N PHE A 215 18.01 23.37 -1.04
CA PHE A 215 17.75 22.21 -0.17
C PHE A 215 17.34 22.58 1.27
N PRO A 216 17.99 23.55 1.96
CA PRO A 216 17.64 23.88 3.35
C PRO A 216 16.23 24.48 3.54
N ARG A 217 15.56 24.90 2.46
CA ARG A 217 14.21 25.50 2.52
C ARG A 217 13.08 24.52 2.23
N GLN A 218 13.39 23.25 2.01
CA GLN A 218 12.37 22.22 1.80
C GLN A 218 11.56 21.96 3.08
N THR A 219 10.30 21.56 2.92
CA THR A 219 9.36 21.33 4.02
C THR A 219 8.75 19.93 3.97
N GLY A 220 8.11 19.51 5.05
CA GLY A 220 7.41 18.22 5.12
C GLY A 220 6.10 18.22 4.33
N THR A 221 5.63 17.03 3.94
CA THR A 221 4.43 16.82 3.10
C THR A 221 3.21 17.57 3.63
N MET A 222 2.99 17.56 4.94
CA MET A 222 1.85 18.21 5.60
C MET A 222 1.77 19.71 5.32
N ALA A 223 2.92 20.39 5.24
CA ALA A 223 3.00 21.82 4.98
C ALA A 223 3.18 22.13 3.49
N LEU A 224 3.97 21.33 2.77
CA LEU A 224 4.30 21.55 1.36
C LEU A 224 3.07 21.44 0.45
N VAL A 225 2.27 20.39 0.64
CA VAL A 225 1.11 20.10 -0.22
C VAL A 225 0.11 21.26 -0.25
N PRO A 226 -0.46 21.73 0.88
CA PRO A 226 -1.44 22.81 0.83
C PRO A 226 -0.84 24.12 0.30
N GLN A 227 0.42 24.42 0.63
CA GLN A 227 1.08 25.62 0.11
C GLN A 227 1.23 25.61 -1.41
N ILE A 228 1.54 24.45 -2.01
CA ILE A 228 1.60 24.33 -3.47
C ILE A 228 0.19 24.39 -4.06
N VAL A 229 -0.78 23.69 -3.47
CA VAL A 229 -2.18 23.71 -3.92
C VAL A 229 -2.75 25.13 -3.99
N ASP A 230 -2.44 25.97 -3.01
CA ASP A 230 -2.90 27.36 -2.97
C ASP A 230 -2.14 28.27 -3.96
N ALA A 231 -0.93 27.89 -4.37
CA ALA A 231 -0.03 28.73 -5.16
C ALA A 231 -0.13 28.49 -6.68
N ILE A 232 -0.63 27.34 -7.12
CA ILE A 232 -0.73 26.98 -8.55
C ILE A 232 -2.15 26.52 -8.91
N LYS A 233 -2.49 26.53 -10.20
CA LYS A 233 -3.79 26.08 -10.73
C LYS A 233 -3.77 24.62 -11.18
N LEU A 234 -2.59 24.04 -11.37
CA LEU A 234 -2.42 22.66 -11.79
C LEU A 234 -2.83 21.66 -10.69
N PRO A 235 -3.27 20.44 -11.06
CA PRO A 235 -3.42 19.35 -10.10
C PRO A 235 -2.11 19.08 -9.34
N VAL A 236 -2.22 18.87 -8.03
CA VAL A 236 -1.08 18.56 -7.15
C VAL A 236 -1.14 17.10 -6.71
N ILE A 237 -0.03 16.38 -6.87
CA ILE A 237 0.14 15.00 -6.43
C ILE A 237 0.99 15.00 -5.16
N ALA A 238 0.45 14.57 -4.03
CA ALA A 238 1.19 14.51 -2.78
C ALA A 238 2.15 13.31 -2.76
N ALA A 239 3.42 13.52 -2.39
CA ALA A 239 4.42 12.46 -2.29
C ALA A 239 5.27 12.61 -1.04
N GLY A 240 5.51 11.50 -0.34
CA GLY A 240 6.35 11.43 0.85
C GLY A 240 5.58 11.15 2.13
N GLY A 241 5.97 10.09 2.86
CA GLY A 241 5.33 9.67 4.11
C GLY A 241 3.96 8.97 3.96
N ILE A 242 3.44 8.84 2.74
CA ILE A 242 2.15 8.23 2.45
C ILE A 242 2.31 6.72 2.25
N GLY A 243 1.86 5.93 3.22
CA GLY A 243 1.96 4.46 3.21
C GLY A 243 0.63 3.72 3.31
N ASP A 244 -0.43 4.38 3.78
CA ASP A 244 -1.72 3.75 4.06
C ASP A 244 -2.91 4.68 3.73
N ALA A 245 -4.13 4.21 4.04
CA ALA A 245 -5.35 4.98 3.85
C ALA A 245 -5.30 6.34 4.58
N ARG A 246 -4.81 6.41 5.83
CA ARG A 246 -4.75 7.66 6.60
C ARG A 246 -3.92 8.72 5.87
N GLY A 247 -2.76 8.35 5.35
CA GLY A 247 -1.91 9.25 4.57
C GLY A 247 -2.59 9.75 3.29
N VAL A 248 -3.31 8.87 2.59
CA VAL A 248 -4.08 9.25 1.39
C VAL A 248 -5.18 10.25 1.72
N LEU A 249 -5.81 10.10 2.88
CA LEU A 249 -6.94 10.90 3.31
C LEU A 249 -6.49 12.26 3.82
N ALA A 250 -5.38 12.31 4.53
CA ALA A 250 -4.69 13.55 4.86
C ALA A 250 -4.31 14.30 3.57
N ALA A 251 -3.67 13.65 2.60
CA ALA A 251 -3.31 14.28 1.33
C ALA A 251 -4.52 14.85 0.57
N SER A 252 -5.62 14.09 0.52
CA SER A 252 -6.88 14.55 -0.08
C SER A 252 -7.46 15.77 0.64
N ALA A 253 -7.42 15.77 1.99
CA ALA A 253 -7.89 16.90 2.81
C ALA A 253 -7.02 18.15 2.63
N LEU A 254 -5.72 17.99 2.40
CA LEU A 254 -4.78 19.06 2.07
C LEU A 254 -4.95 19.61 0.64
N GLY A 255 -5.87 19.05 -0.15
CA GLY A 255 -6.22 19.53 -1.48
C GLY A 255 -5.51 18.85 -2.64
N ALA A 256 -4.75 17.77 -2.40
CA ALA A 256 -4.13 17.01 -3.47
C ALA A 256 -5.18 16.38 -4.42
N ALA A 257 -4.83 16.28 -5.71
CA ALA A 257 -5.58 15.59 -6.74
C ALA A 257 -5.27 14.08 -6.81
N GLY A 258 -4.20 13.66 -6.13
CA GLY A 258 -3.83 12.27 -5.94
C GLY A 258 -2.58 12.12 -5.09
N VAL A 259 -2.14 10.88 -4.92
CA VAL A 259 -0.94 10.55 -4.15
C VAL A 259 0.05 9.78 -4.99
N GLN A 260 1.34 9.98 -4.74
CA GLN A 260 2.41 9.16 -5.27
C GLN A 260 3.12 8.41 -4.14
N MET A 261 3.11 7.09 -4.22
CA MET A 261 3.60 6.19 -3.18
C MET A 261 4.78 5.37 -3.71
N GLY A 262 5.89 5.33 -2.95
CA GLY A 262 7.10 4.59 -3.31
C GLY A 262 7.40 3.47 -2.34
N THR A 263 7.96 3.83 -1.18
CA THR A 263 8.47 2.89 -0.16
C THR A 263 7.52 1.74 0.16
N VAL A 264 6.20 1.98 0.25
CA VAL A 264 5.18 0.96 0.51
C VAL A 264 5.27 -0.25 -0.43
N PHE A 265 5.70 -0.05 -1.68
CA PHE A 265 5.79 -1.08 -2.70
C PHE A 265 7.09 -1.90 -2.64
N LEU A 266 8.09 -1.50 -1.86
CA LEU A 266 9.42 -2.13 -1.89
C LEU A 266 9.43 -3.58 -1.36
N LEU A 267 8.40 -4.01 -0.61
CA LEU A 267 8.23 -5.43 -0.23
C LEU A 267 7.31 -6.21 -1.18
N ALA A 268 6.70 -5.57 -2.18
CA ALA A 268 5.81 -6.24 -3.11
C ALA A 268 6.55 -7.34 -3.90
N ASN A 269 5.92 -8.49 -4.13
CA ASN A 269 6.51 -9.60 -4.88
C ASN A 269 6.95 -9.19 -6.29
N GLU A 270 6.29 -8.18 -6.87
CA GLU A 270 6.56 -7.66 -8.21
C GLU A 270 7.80 -6.74 -8.28
N THR A 271 8.47 -6.47 -7.16
CA THR A 271 9.69 -5.65 -7.11
C THR A 271 10.96 -6.48 -7.13
N LYS A 272 12.01 -5.91 -7.72
CA LYS A 272 13.37 -6.45 -7.76
C LYS A 272 14.21 -6.03 -6.55
N THR A 273 13.57 -5.49 -5.52
CA THR A 273 14.19 -5.11 -4.26
C THR A 273 15.04 -6.26 -3.70
N SER A 274 16.32 -6.01 -3.43
CA SER A 274 17.25 -7.04 -2.97
C SER A 274 16.80 -7.67 -1.65
N GLN A 275 17.24 -8.90 -1.38
CA GLN A 275 16.94 -9.59 -0.12
C GLN A 275 17.42 -8.78 1.09
N LEU A 276 18.64 -8.23 1.02
CA LEU A 276 19.21 -7.42 2.10
C LEU A 276 18.40 -6.15 2.36
N HIS A 277 17.83 -5.54 1.31
CA HIS A 277 16.88 -4.43 1.52
C HIS A 277 15.64 -4.89 2.23
N ARG A 278 15.05 -5.98 1.74
CA ARG A 278 13.76 -6.48 2.21
C ARG A 278 13.87 -6.83 3.70
N GLU A 279 14.99 -7.40 4.11
CA GLU A 279 15.30 -7.67 5.52
C GLU A 279 15.43 -6.38 6.34
N THR A 280 16.14 -5.38 5.82
CA THR A 280 16.28 -4.07 6.50
C THR A 280 14.94 -3.36 6.64
N LEU A 281 14.11 -3.36 5.59
CA LEU A 281 12.76 -2.82 5.59
C LEU A 281 11.85 -3.52 6.61
N LYS A 282 11.91 -4.86 6.70
CA LYS A 282 11.14 -5.62 7.70
C LYS A 282 11.58 -5.26 9.11
N ARG A 283 12.89 -5.20 9.36
CA ARG A 283 13.44 -4.77 10.65
C ARG A 283 12.96 -3.37 10.99
N ALA A 284 13.04 -2.43 10.05
CA ALA A 284 12.58 -1.06 10.25
C ALA A 284 11.07 -0.95 10.54
N ALA A 285 10.26 -1.89 10.03
CA ALA A 285 8.82 -1.92 10.29
C ALA A 285 8.45 -2.50 11.67
N THR A 286 9.34 -3.28 12.30
CA THR A 286 9.05 -3.98 13.57
C THR A 286 9.90 -3.51 14.74
N ALA A 287 11.05 -2.88 14.49
CA ALA A 287 12.00 -2.50 15.53
C ALA A 287 11.49 -1.30 16.34
N THR A 288 11.67 -1.37 17.66
CA THR A 288 11.32 -0.31 18.62
C THR A 288 12.50 -0.04 19.55
N GLY A 289 12.52 1.14 20.17
CA GLY A 289 13.60 1.53 21.09
C GLY A 289 14.96 1.66 20.39
N GLU A 290 16.01 1.12 21.00
CA GLU A 290 17.40 1.21 20.51
C GLU A 290 17.65 0.45 19.19
N GLU A 291 16.74 -0.46 18.80
CA GLU A 291 16.83 -1.20 17.54
C GLU A 291 16.20 -0.46 16.35
N ALA A 292 15.56 0.70 16.58
CA ALA A 292 14.87 1.47 15.56
C ALA A 292 15.83 1.89 14.43
N VAL A 293 15.42 1.61 13.18
CA VAL A 293 16.23 1.93 12.01
C VAL A 293 15.87 3.31 11.49
N GLU A 294 16.79 4.26 11.64
CA GLU A 294 16.59 5.64 11.20
C GLU A 294 16.84 5.83 9.70
N THR A 295 16.20 6.86 9.12
CA THR A 295 16.53 7.35 7.77
C THR A 295 17.08 8.77 7.83
N ALA A 296 18.05 9.07 6.97
CA ALA A 296 18.60 10.42 6.84
C ALA A 296 18.76 10.80 5.36
N ILE A 297 18.79 12.11 5.10
CA ILE A 297 19.11 12.63 3.77
C ILE A 297 20.63 12.71 3.63
N THR A 298 21.15 12.08 2.58
CA THR A 298 22.59 12.01 2.30
C THR A 298 22.91 12.27 0.84
N ASN A 299 24.06 12.86 0.57
CA ASN A 299 24.64 12.98 -0.77
C ASN A 299 25.81 12.01 -1.00
N VAL A 300 26.28 11.29 0.03
CA VAL A 300 27.48 10.43 0.00
C VAL A 300 27.46 9.46 -1.17
N PHE A 301 26.26 8.95 -1.49
CA PHE A 301 26.10 7.83 -2.41
C PHE A 301 25.95 8.16 -3.88
N SER A 302 25.61 9.40 -4.20
CA SER A 302 25.31 9.79 -5.58
C SER A 302 25.78 11.19 -5.93
N GLY A 303 26.18 11.99 -4.94
CA GLY A 303 26.48 13.38 -5.13
C GLY A 303 25.24 14.27 -5.13
N ARG A 304 24.05 13.78 -4.77
CA ARG A 304 22.83 14.60 -4.60
C ARG A 304 22.05 14.14 -3.36
N PRO A 305 21.37 15.04 -2.63
CA PRO A 305 20.57 14.68 -1.48
C PRO A 305 19.52 13.61 -1.80
N ALA A 306 19.53 12.52 -1.04
CA ALA A 306 18.58 11.43 -1.14
C ALA A 306 18.35 10.78 0.22
N ARG A 307 17.10 10.40 0.54
CA ARG A 307 16.74 9.79 1.83
C ARG A 307 16.83 8.26 1.77
N GLY A 308 17.67 7.68 2.61
CA GLY A 308 17.78 6.23 2.82
C GLY A 308 18.07 5.88 4.28
N PHE A 309 18.16 4.59 4.60
CA PHE A 309 18.52 4.14 5.94
C PHE A 309 19.94 4.58 6.31
N VAL A 310 20.16 4.92 7.58
CA VAL A 310 21.45 5.37 8.09
C VAL A 310 22.45 4.20 8.12
N THR A 311 23.44 4.24 7.23
CA THR A 311 24.53 3.25 7.19
C THR A 311 25.78 3.74 7.93
N ARG A 312 26.78 2.87 8.07
CA ARG A 312 28.06 3.23 8.69
C ARG A 312 28.74 4.39 7.95
N VAL A 313 28.87 4.33 6.62
CA VAL A 313 29.53 5.41 5.88
C VAL A 313 28.79 6.76 5.99
N MET A 314 27.47 6.74 6.19
CA MET A 314 26.70 7.96 6.50
C MET A 314 26.99 8.49 7.89
N ARG A 315 27.25 7.63 8.89
CA ARG A 315 27.61 8.05 10.25
C ARG A 315 29.04 8.58 10.30
N ASP A 316 29.95 7.92 9.60
CA ASP A 316 31.37 8.26 9.63
C ASP A 316 31.69 9.52 8.80
N LEU A 317 31.09 9.66 7.61
CA LEU A 317 31.41 10.74 6.66
C LEU A 317 30.29 11.79 6.50
N GLY A 318 29.09 11.49 6.98
CA GLY A 318 27.86 12.19 6.60
C GLY A 318 27.01 12.66 7.79
N PRO A 319 25.66 12.68 7.63
CA PRO A 319 24.92 12.16 6.48
C PRO A 319 25.12 13.01 5.23
N MET A 320 25.50 14.29 5.35
CA MET A 320 25.87 15.13 4.22
C MET A 320 27.38 15.38 4.22
N CYS A 321 28.07 15.06 3.12
CA CYS A 321 29.51 15.19 2.96
C CYS A 321 29.87 16.22 1.88
N ALA A 322 30.64 17.25 2.23
CA ALA A 322 31.07 18.28 1.28
C ALA A 322 32.11 17.78 0.25
N ALA A 323 32.87 16.74 0.61
CA ALA A 323 33.88 16.13 -0.25
C ALA A 323 33.32 15.14 -1.28
N ALA A 324 32.05 14.73 -1.16
CA ALA A 324 31.43 13.85 -2.15
C ALA A 324 31.36 14.54 -3.51
N SER A 325 31.78 13.83 -4.57
CA SER A 325 31.70 14.33 -5.95
C SER A 325 30.27 14.75 -6.33
N GLU A 326 30.15 15.62 -7.33
CA GLU A 326 28.84 16.06 -7.82
C GLU A 326 28.04 14.93 -8.45
N PHE A 327 26.71 15.07 -8.46
CA PHE A 327 25.86 14.07 -9.09
C PHE A 327 26.04 14.06 -10.62
N PRO A 328 26.12 12.88 -11.26
CA PRO A 328 25.90 11.53 -10.70
C PRO A 328 27.17 10.73 -10.33
N THR A 329 28.34 11.36 -10.18
CA THR A 329 29.64 10.65 -10.20
C THR A 329 30.06 10.03 -8.85
N ALA A 330 29.58 10.53 -7.71
CA ALA A 330 30.05 10.05 -6.40
C ALA A 330 29.85 8.54 -6.15
N GLY A 331 28.82 7.95 -6.78
CA GLY A 331 28.49 6.53 -6.61
C GLY A 331 29.53 5.58 -7.22
N ALA A 332 30.31 6.01 -8.20
CA ALA A 332 31.31 5.17 -8.85
C ALA A 332 32.41 4.73 -7.86
N ALA A 333 32.85 5.64 -6.98
CA ALA A 333 33.88 5.37 -5.98
C ALA A 333 33.40 4.37 -4.90
N LEU A 334 32.11 4.34 -4.61
CA LEU A 334 31.53 3.46 -3.60
C LEU A 334 31.18 2.05 -4.12
N GLY A 335 31.12 1.86 -5.44
CA GLY A 335 30.71 0.61 -6.07
C GLY A 335 31.50 -0.61 -5.57
N PRO A 336 32.85 -0.59 -5.61
CA PRO A 336 33.65 -1.73 -5.12
C PRO A 336 33.54 -1.97 -3.61
N LEU A 337 33.45 -0.91 -2.81
CA LEU A 337 33.23 -1.02 -1.36
C LEU A 337 31.90 -1.69 -1.05
N LYS A 338 30.87 -1.33 -1.80
CA LYS A 338 29.56 -1.96 -1.70
C LYS A 338 29.66 -3.46 -1.97
N THR A 339 30.26 -3.85 -3.11
CA THR A 339 30.39 -5.26 -3.47
C THR A 339 31.13 -6.05 -2.39
N ALA A 340 32.28 -5.53 -1.93
CA ALA A 340 33.09 -6.19 -0.91
C ALA A 340 32.38 -6.28 0.46
N ALA A 341 31.58 -5.28 0.83
CA ALA A 341 30.79 -5.30 2.06
C ALA A 341 29.63 -6.31 1.97
N GLU A 342 28.89 -6.32 0.87
CA GLU A 342 27.74 -7.23 0.69
C GLU A 342 28.17 -8.71 0.63
N GLU A 343 29.34 -9.03 0.06
CA GLU A 343 29.93 -10.38 0.11
C GLU A 343 30.21 -10.86 1.53
N LYS A 344 30.46 -9.93 2.46
CA LYS A 344 30.66 -10.19 3.90
C LYS A 344 29.37 -10.09 4.72
N GLY A 345 28.21 -9.87 4.08
CA GLY A 345 26.92 -9.68 4.74
C GLY A 345 26.74 -8.31 5.43
N ASP A 346 27.60 -7.33 5.11
CA ASP A 346 27.60 -6.00 5.70
C ASP A 346 26.89 -4.97 4.80
N THR A 347 26.14 -4.06 5.42
CA THR A 347 25.40 -2.97 4.76
C THR A 347 26.10 -1.61 4.86
N ALA A 348 27.31 -1.53 5.43
CA ALA A 348 28.05 -0.30 5.71
C ALA A 348 28.18 0.65 4.51
N PHE A 349 28.49 0.09 3.33
CA PHE A 349 28.63 0.78 2.04
C PHE A 349 27.54 0.38 1.06
N SER A 350 26.56 -0.40 1.53
CA SER A 350 25.28 -0.53 0.87
C SER A 350 24.63 0.82 0.96
N SER A 351 25.02 1.64 0.01
CA SER A 351 24.45 2.93 -0.25
C SER A 351 22.97 2.87 -0.50
N LEU A 352 22.36 1.69 -0.51
CA LEU A 352 21.02 1.53 -0.99
C LEU A 352 20.84 2.19 -2.39
N CYS A 353 21.95 2.39 -3.13
CA CYS A 353 22.09 3.27 -4.30
C CYS A 353 22.45 2.50 -5.58
N GLN A 354 22.43 1.16 -5.53
CA GLN A 354 21.73 0.45 -6.61
C GLN A 354 20.25 0.63 -6.29
N PRO A 355 19.44 0.98 -7.29
CA PRO A 355 18.01 1.16 -7.28
C PRO A 355 16.99 0.78 -6.18
N ASP A 356 17.34 -0.16 -5.34
CA ASP A 356 16.42 -1.11 -4.73
C ASP A 356 16.13 -0.77 -3.27
N HIS A 357 16.58 0.39 -2.77
CA HIS A 357 16.74 0.52 -1.33
C HIS A 357 16.43 1.89 -0.68
N TRP A 358 15.66 2.75 -1.32
CA TRP A 358 15.30 4.04 -0.75
C TRP A 358 14.04 3.97 0.12
N SER A 359 14.17 4.17 1.44
CA SER A 359 13.02 4.25 2.34
C SER A 359 12.66 5.70 2.69
N GLY A 360 11.37 6.01 2.64
CA GLY A 360 10.79 7.16 3.33
C GLY A 360 10.75 6.95 4.84
N ILE A 361 10.22 7.94 5.55
CA ILE A 361 10.20 7.95 7.03
C ILE A 361 9.25 6.88 7.63
N ASN A 362 8.31 6.34 6.85
CA ASN A 362 7.29 5.39 7.33
C ASN A 362 7.41 3.99 6.67
N PRO A 363 8.37 3.14 7.07
CA PRO A 363 8.48 1.76 6.57
C PRO A 363 7.43 0.81 7.18
N GLU A 364 6.69 1.24 8.20
CA GLU A 364 5.71 0.41 8.93
C GLU A 364 4.54 -0.10 8.06
N TYR A 365 4.31 0.50 6.89
CA TYR A 365 3.13 0.23 6.04
C TYR A 365 3.38 -0.77 4.90
N LEU A 366 4.53 -1.42 4.88
CA LEU A 366 4.92 -2.30 3.78
C LEU A 366 4.01 -3.54 3.63
N SER A 367 3.90 -4.06 2.41
CA SER A 367 3.09 -5.24 2.10
C SER A 367 3.74 -6.10 1.01
N TRP A 368 3.40 -7.40 1.02
CA TRP A 368 3.99 -8.43 0.16
C TRP A 368 3.42 -8.51 -1.26
N ARG A 369 2.30 -7.82 -1.57
CA ARG A 369 1.69 -7.85 -2.92
C ARG A 369 1.29 -6.44 -3.39
N GLY A 370 1.71 -6.07 -4.60
CA GLY A 370 1.50 -4.73 -5.18
C GLY A 370 0.04 -4.35 -5.38
N VAL A 371 -0.76 -5.24 -5.97
CA VAL A 371 -2.23 -5.04 -6.15
C VAL A 371 -2.93 -4.86 -4.79
N ASN A 372 -2.54 -5.64 -3.78
CA ASN A 372 -3.15 -5.59 -2.46
C ASN A 372 -2.81 -4.30 -1.71
N ILE A 373 -1.72 -3.61 -2.04
CA ILE A 373 -1.45 -2.27 -1.50
C ILE A 373 -2.49 -1.29 -2.03
N VAL A 374 -2.73 -1.30 -3.35
CA VAL A 374 -3.73 -0.41 -3.97
C VAL A 374 -5.13 -0.71 -3.40
N LEU A 375 -5.52 -1.99 -3.35
CA LEU A 375 -6.81 -2.39 -2.78
C LEU A 375 -6.92 -2.10 -1.28
N ARG A 376 -5.89 -2.36 -0.46
CA ARG A 376 -5.91 -2.07 0.99
C ARG A 376 -6.01 -0.59 1.29
N VAL A 377 -5.22 0.23 0.59
CA VAL A 377 -5.23 1.68 0.75
C VAL A 377 -6.62 2.21 0.44
N LEU A 378 -7.28 1.72 -0.60
CA LEU A 378 -8.58 2.22 -1.04
C LEU A 378 -9.77 1.60 -0.32
N ASN A 379 -9.71 0.31 0.03
CA ASN A 379 -10.75 -0.35 0.83
C ASN A 379 -10.78 0.21 2.27
N GLY A 380 -9.65 0.71 2.78
CA GLY A 380 -9.60 1.45 4.06
C GLY A 380 -10.11 2.90 3.97
N ILE A 381 -10.38 3.44 2.77
CA ILE A 381 -10.88 4.82 2.60
C ILE A 381 -12.35 4.94 3.02
N PRO A 382 -13.30 4.10 2.58
CA PRO A 382 -14.66 4.09 3.10
C PRO A 382 -14.71 4.04 4.63
N ASP A 383 -13.91 3.17 5.24
CA ASP A 383 -13.85 3.00 6.69
C ASP A 383 -13.41 4.29 7.40
N PHE A 384 -12.35 4.94 6.91
CA PHE A 384 -11.88 6.20 7.50
C PHE A 384 -12.73 7.44 7.08
N VAL A 385 -13.40 7.43 5.93
CA VAL A 385 -14.29 8.51 5.49
C VAL A 385 -15.59 8.52 6.27
N ASN A 386 -16.13 7.33 6.56
CA ASN A 386 -17.23 7.18 7.50
C ASN A 386 -16.79 7.64 8.90
N TYR A 387 -15.56 7.32 9.30
CA TYR A 387 -14.91 7.78 10.53
C TYR A 387 -14.66 9.31 10.60
N SER A 388 -14.41 10.00 9.48
CA SER A 388 -14.04 11.45 9.44
C SER A 388 -15.16 12.40 9.01
N ARG A 389 -16.22 11.90 8.35
CA ARG A 389 -17.44 12.68 8.02
C ARG A 389 -18.48 12.67 9.13
N ALA A 390 -18.37 11.77 10.09
CA ALA A 390 -19.02 11.95 11.38
C ALA A 390 -18.40 13.20 12.03
N GLN A 391 -19.19 14.25 12.28
CA GLN A 391 -18.72 15.39 13.08
C GLN A 391 -18.07 14.88 14.38
N PRO A 392 -17.05 15.57 14.91
CA PRO A 392 -16.45 15.21 16.19
C PRO A 392 -17.48 15.48 17.28
N ARG A 393 -18.29 14.47 17.57
CA ARG A 393 -19.07 14.39 18.79
C ARG A 393 -18.80 13.01 19.35
N ILE A 394 -17.91 13.00 20.34
CA ILE A 394 -17.76 11.99 21.38
C ILE A 394 -19.14 11.60 21.98
N PHE A 395 -20.19 12.39 21.73
CA PHE A 395 -21.58 12.13 22.09
C PHE A 395 -22.53 12.49 20.92
N ALA A 396 -22.83 11.55 20.01
CA ALA A 396 -23.95 11.69 19.08
C ALA A 396 -25.14 10.89 19.61
N LEU A 397 -26.13 11.59 20.18
CA LEU A 397 -27.43 11.00 20.55
C LEU A 397 -28.03 10.27 19.35
N GLY A 398 -28.14 8.95 19.44
CA GLY A 398 -28.81 8.09 18.46
C GLY A 398 -28.01 6.90 17.95
N ALA A 399 -26.68 6.87 18.09
CA ALA A 399 -25.93 5.61 17.90
C ALA A 399 -26.10 4.73 19.15
N PRO A 400 -26.41 3.43 19.04
CA PRO A 400 -26.40 2.53 20.19
C PRO A 400 -25.00 2.58 20.85
N ASP A 401 -24.97 2.70 22.18
CA ASP A 401 -23.70 2.87 22.93
C ASP A 401 -22.72 1.70 22.70
N GLU A 402 -23.21 0.53 22.27
CA GLU A 402 -22.42 -0.65 21.89
C GLU A 402 -21.41 -0.36 20.77
N VAL A 403 -21.82 0.27 19.65
CA VAL A 403 -20.92 0.54 18.51
C VAL A 403 -19.88 1.61 18.85
N ARG A 404 -20.20 2.53 19.76
CA ARG A 404 -19.24 3.54 20.26
C ARG A 404 -18.14 2.91 21.11
N ASN A 405 -18.47 1.91 21.92
CA ASN A 405 -17.50 1.21 22.78
C ASN A 405 -16.60 0.28 21.96
N SER A 406 -17.14 -0.40 20.94
CA SER A 406 -16.42 -1.30 20.02
C SER A 406 -15.14 -0.71 19.39
N MET A 407 -15.21 0.53 18.90
CA MET A 407 -14.09 1.17 18.19
C MET A 407 -13.08 1.83 19.13
N TYR A 408 -13.52 2.28 20.32
CA TYR A 408 -12.63 2.80 21.35
C TYR A 408 -11.71 1.70 21.84
N VAL A 409 -12.29 0.55 22.17
CA VAL A 409 -11.63 -0.67 22.66
C VAL A 409 -10.46 -1.10 21.75
N LEU A 410 -10.70 -1.28 20.45
CA LEU A 410 -9.66 -1.75 19.51
C LEU A 410 -8.50 -0.75 19.28
N SER A 411 -8.72 0.53 19.55
CA SER A 411 -7.71 1.58 19.40
C SER A 411 -6.79 1.74 20.62
N GLN A 412 -7.23 1.26 21.80
CA GLN A 412 -6.47 1.33 23.06
C GLN A 412 -5.47 0.17 23.23
N PHE A 413 -5.55 -0.87 22.38
CA PHE A 413 -4.69 -2.05 22.53
C PHE A 413 -3.32 -1.93 21.82
N PRO A 414 -2.26 -2.51 22.43
CA PRO A 414 -0.98 -2.74 21.77
C PRO A 414 -1.11 -3.44 20.41
N THR A 415 -0.15 -3.22 19.51
CA THR A 415 -0.21 -3.78 18.13
C THR A 415 -0.31 -5.31 18.10
N ALA A 416 0.21 -6.00 19.12
CA ALA A 416 0.16 -7.45 19.25
C ALA A 416 -1.24 -8.02 19.55
N THR A 417 -2.14 -7.22 20.14
CA THR A 417 -3.53 -7.59 20.48
C THR A 417 -4.56 -7.15 19.45
N ARG A 418 -4.14 -6.48 18.38
CA ARG A 418 -5.06 -5.99 17.35
C ARG A 418 -5.58 -7.15 16.50
N VAL A 419 -6.80 -7.57 16.80
CA VAL A 419 -7.55 -8.48 15.94
C VAL A 419 -7.82 -7.80 14.60
N ARG A 420 -7.29 -8.37 13.52
CA ARG A 420 -7.57 -7.89 12.17
C ARG A 420 -8.99 -8.27 11.80
N LEU A 421 -9.93 -7.32 11.93
CA LEU A 421 -11.36 -7.56 11.72
C LEU A 421 -11.68 -8.27 10.39
N PRO A 422 -11.05 -7.95 9.23
CA PRO A 422 -11.30 -8.71 8.01
C PRO A 422 -10.86 -10.18 8.09
N GLU A 423 -9.70 -10.45 8.70
CA GLU A 423 -9.19 -11.82 8.88
C GLU A 423 -10.06 -12.60 9.88
N PHE A 424 -10.56 -11.93 10.92
CA PHE A 424 -11.53 -12.50 11.84
C PHE A 424 -12.84 -12.85 11.12
N VAL A 425 -13.41 -11.93 10.33
CA VAL A 425 -14.67 -12.18 9.60
C VAL A 425 -14.50 -13.31 8.58
N GLU A 426 -13.38 -13.36 7.85
CA GLU A 426 -13.05 -14.50 6.98
C GLU A 426 -12.91 -15.81 7.76
N GLY A 427 -12.32 -15.77 8.96
CA GLY A 427 -12.24 -16.92 9.87
C GLY A 427 -13.61 -17.37 10.37
N ALA A 428 -14.46 -16.40 10.73
CA ALA A 428 -15.83 -16.62 11.20
C ALA A 428 -16.73 -17.16 10.09
N GLU A 429 -16.50 -16.78 8.83
CA GLU A 429 -17.14 -17.34 7.63
C GLU A 429 -16.73 -18.80 7.43
N ARG A 430 -15.42 -19.11 7.51
CA ARG A 430 -14.92 -20.50 7.45
C ARG A 430 -15.50 -21.36 8.57
N ALA A 431 -15.56 -20.83 9.79
CA ALA A 431 -16.16 -21.52 10.93
C ALA A 431 -17.64 -21.83 10.68
N ALA A 432 -18.40 -20.89 10.12
CA ALA A 432 -19.80 -21.12 9.74
C ALA A 432 -19.93 -22.21 8.69
N HIS A 433 -19.07 -22.21 7.67
CA HIS A 433 -19.06 -23.24 6.64
C HIS A 433 -18.80 -24.64 7.22
N THR A 434 -17.76 -24.78 8.05
CA THR A 434 -17.39 -26.07 8.67
C THR A 434 -18.45 -26.58 9.65
N VAL A 435 -18.95 -25.71 10.52
CA VAL A 435 -19.98 -26.08 11.50
C VAL A 435 -21.27 -26.49 10.81
N LEU A 436 -21.76 -25.72 9.83
CA LEU A 436 -22.98 -26.05 9.10
C LEU A 436 -22.86 -27.36 8.34
N GLN A 437 -21.73 -27.61 7.66
CA GLN A 437 -21.49 -28.91 7.01
C GLN A 437 -21.53 -30.08 8.00
N ARG A 438 -20.92 -29.93 9.18
CA ARG A 438 -20.88 -30.99 10.19
C ARG A 438 -22.26 -31.26 10.78
N LEU A 439 -23.12 -30.24 10.90
CA LEU A 439 -24.50 -30.39 11.39
C LEU A 439 -25.41 -31.26 10.49
N TYR A 440 -25.07 -31.44 9.21
CA TYR A 440 -25.79 -32.37 8.31
C TYR A 440 -25.09 -33.73 8.17
N SER A 441 -24.06 -34.01 8.97
CA SER A 441 -23.39 -35.31 9.00
C SER A 441 -24.27 -36.37 9.67
N PRO A 442 -24.32 -37.62 9.18
CA PRO A 442 -25.10 -38.70 9.80
C PRO A 442 -24.56 -39.13 11.18
N GLU A 443 -23.33 -38.77 11.54
CA GLU A 443 -22.66 -39.16 12.78
C GLU A 443 -22.80 -38.09 13.87
N ILE A 444 -23.91 -38.17 14.61
CA ILE A 444 -24.26 -37.19 15.66
C ILE A 444 -23.23 -37.16 16.80
N SER A 445 -22.63 -38.31 17.16
CA SER A 445 -21.64 -38.38 18.25
C SER A 445 -20.38 -37.58 17.93
N GLU A 446 -19.84 -37.73 16.72
CA GLU A 446 -18.64 -36.99 16.29
C GLU A 446 -18.92 -35.49 16.09
N THR A 447 -20.14 -35.17 15.65
CA THR A 447 -20.58 -33.78 15.50
C THR A 447 -20.64 -33.08 16.85
N LYS A 448 -21.15 -33.77 17.88
CA LYS A 448 -21.21 -33.23 19.24
C LYS A 448 -19.81 -32.99 19.82
N GLU A 449 -18.90 -33.97 19.71
CA GLU A 449 -17.52 -33.85 20.20
C GLU A 449 -16.76 -32.71 19.52
N PHE A 450 -16.94 -32.53 18.21
CA PHE A 450 -16.38 -31.40 17.48
C PHE A 450 -16.89 -30.04 17.97
N LEU A 451 -18.21 -29.92 18.18
CA LEU A 451 -18.80 -28.65 18.62
C LEU A 451 -18.41 -28.30 20.06
N GLU A 452 -18.21 -29.29 20.94
CA GLU A 452 -17.75 -29.10 22.32
C GLU A 452 -16.38 -28.41 22.41
N GLN A 453 -15.55 -28.48 21.35
CA GLN A 453 -14.26 -27.78 21.27
C GLN A 453 -14.40 -26.31 20.84
N LEU A 454 -15.52 -25.93 20.23
CA LEU A 454 -15.71 -24.62 19.59
C LEU A 454 -16.77 -23.77 20.28
N ALA A 455 -17.63 -24.35 21.10
CA ALA A 455 -18.78 -23.68 21.70
C ALA A 455 -18.97 -24.04 23.18
N THR A 456 -19.47 -23.08 23.93
CA THR A 456 -19.83 -23.26 25.35
C THR A 456 -21.02 -24.22 25.52
N PRO A 457 -21.16 -24.88 26.68
CA PRO A 457 -22.29 -25.79 26.96
C PRO A 457 -23.68 -25.21 26.62
N ASP A 458 -23.88 -23.92 26.87
CA ASP A 458 -25.15 -23.24 26.61
C ASP A 458 -25.39 -22.99 25.11
N SER A 459 -24.34 -22.69 24.34
CA SER A 459 -24.41 -22.46 22.89
C SER A 459 -24.55 -23.75 22.08
N LEU A 460 -24.01 -24.86 22.57
CA LEU A 460 -24.11 -26.17 21.94
C LEU A 460 -25.56 -26.56 21.66
N LYS A 461 -26.48 -26.20 22.56
CA LYS A 461 -27.90 -26.47 22.37
C LYS A 461 -28.46 -25.74 21.15
N ALA A 462 -28.11 -24.48 20.91
CA ALA A 462 -28.60 -23.78 19.73
C ALA A 462 -28.04 -24.36 18.42
N LEU A 463 -26.77 -24.79 18.43
CA LEU A 463 -26.11 -25.39 17.27
C LEU A 463 -26.66 -26.78 16.95
N LEU A 464 -26.83 -27.64 17.96
CA LEU A 464 -27.34 -29.01 17.80
C LEU A 464 -28.84 -29.07 17.47
N TYR A 465 -29.61 -28.02 17.79
CA TYR A 465 -31.05 -27.95 17.51
C TYR A 465 -31.38 -27.17 16.23
N LYS A 466 -30.42 -26.98 15.33
CA LYS A 466 -30.70 -26.49 13.98
C LYS A 466 -31.81 -27.33 13.36
N PRO A 467 -32.92 -26.73 12.85
CA PRO A 467 -34.14 -27.47 12.58
C PRO A 467 -34.04 -28.24 11.26
N SER A 468 -33.38 -29.39 11.26
CA SER A 468 -33.75 -30.46 10.33
C SER A 468 -35.04 -31.15 10.82
N ALA A 469 -36.17 -30.42 10.91
CA ALA A 469 -37.56 -30.93 10.99
C ALA A 469 -38.64 -29.83 11.16
N PRO A 470 -39.81 -29.89 10.49
CA PRO A 470 -40.10 -30.27 9.11
C PRO A 470 -40.63 -29.06 8.29
N LEU A 471 -40.32 -29.04 6.99
CA LEU A 471 -41.10 -28.25 6.03
C LEU A 471 -42.56 -28.72 6.12
N GLU A 472 -43.47 -27.78 6.38
CA GLU A 472 -44.91 -27.95 6.65
C GLU A 472 -45.48 -29.34 6.30
N GLY A 473 -45.66 -30.16 7.33
CA GLY A 473 -46.28 -31.48 7.20
C GLY A 473 -45.66 -32.47 8.17
N LYS A 474 -46.49 -33.21 8.91
CA LYS A 474 -46.05 -34.28 9.81
C LYS A 474 -45.39 -35.43 9.03
N GLN A 475 -44.09 -35.32 8.73
CA GLN A 475 -43.29 -36.48 8.33
C GLN A 475 -42.02 -36.57 9.17
N LYS A 476 -41.91 -37.68 9.89
CA LYS A 476 -40.72 -38.10 10.64
C LYS A 476 -39.62 -38.52 9.65
N ALA A 477 -38.40 -38.05 9.90
CA ALA A 477 -37.11 -38.64 9.51
C ALA A 477 -37.01 -39.14 8.06
N GLY A 478 -36.88 -38.22 7.10
CA GLY A 478 -36.18 -38.47 5.84
C GLY A 478 -34.70 -38.12 5.98
N ASN A 479 -33.81 -38.76 5.22
CA ASN A 479 -32.39 -38.39 5.17
C ASN A 479 -32.28 -37.03 4.49
N VAL A 480 -31.86 -36.00 5.23
CA VAL A 480 -31.56 -34.66 4.70
C VAL A 480 -30.06 -34.58 4.47
N VAL A 481 -29.66 -34.39 3.21
CA VAL A 481 -28.24 -34.24 2.83
C VAL A 481 -28.02 -32.83 2.29
N LEU A 482 -27.00 -32.15 2.81
CA LEU A 482 -26.55 -30.87 2.28
C LEU A 482 -25.69 -31.10 1.03
N GLU A 483 -26.22 -30.78 -0.16
CA GLU A 483 -25.48 -30.89 -1.43
C GLU A 483 -24.55 -29.69 -1.64
N GLN A 484 -24.99 -28.49 -1.27
CA GLN A 484 -24.21 -27.26 -1.40
C GLN A 484 -24.58 -26.23 -0.33
N LEU A 485 -23.56 -25.54 0.20
CA LEU A 485 -23.73 -24.42 1.13
C LEU A 485 -23.05 -23.17 0.57
N ASN A 486 -23.83 -22.10 0.45
CA ASN A 486 -23.31 -20.78 0.09
C ASN A 486 -23.47 -19.84 1.29
N VAL A 487 -22.36 -19.31 1.80
CA VAL A 487 -22.42 -18.21 2.78
C VAL A 487 -22.55 -16.93 1.96
N ASN A 488 -23.71 -16.28 2.01
CA ASN A 488 -23.97 -15.08 1.21
C ASN A 488 -23.35 -13.85 1.86
N THR A 489 -23.47 -13.75 3.18
CA THR A 489 -22.94 -12.66 3.99
C THR A 489 -22.51 -13.17 5.37
N ALA A 490 -21.37 -12.66 5.85
CA ALA A 490 -20.94 -12.74 7.23
C ALA A 490 -20.54 -11.31 7.65
N VAL A 491 -21.31 -10.70 8.55
CA VAL A 491 -21.15 -9.28 8.91
C VAL A 491 -20.97 -9.16 10.41
N LEU A 492 -19.90 -8.49 10.84
CA LEU A 492 -19.68 -8.13 12.24
C LEU A 492 -20.75 -7.14 12.70
N SER A 493 -21.62 -7.56 13.62
CA SER A 493 -22.76 -6.78 14.12
C SER A 493 -22.44 -6.03 15.42
N ALA A 494 -21.56 -6.56 16.29
CA ALA A 494 -21.13 -5.89 17.51
C ALA A 494 -19.74 -6.35 17.97
N VAL A 495 -19.06 -5.50 18.76
CA VAL A 495 -17.83 -5.84 19.50
C VAL A 495 -17.95 -5.29 20.92
N GLU A 496 -17.81 -6.16 21.90
CA GLU A 496 -17.87 -5.84 23.32
C GLU A 496 -16.53 -6.15 23.97
N TYR A 497 -16.12 -5.32 24.92
CA TYR A 497 -14.95 -5.59 25.76
C TYR A 497 -15.32 -5.43 27.21
N THR A 498 -14.83 -6.37 28.00
CA THR A 498 -15.03 -6.41 29.44
C THR A 498 -13.68 -6.61 30.10
N SER A 499 -13.47 -5.92 31.21
CA SER A 499 -12.25 -6.04 32.02
C SER A 499 -12.61 -6.26 33.47
N GLN A 500 -11.89 -7.16 34.12
CA GLN A 500 -11.95 -7.36 35.56
C GLN A 500 -10.73 -6.69 36.20
N THR A 501 -11.00 -5.69 37.04
CA THR A 501 -9.96 -4.94 37.76
C THR A 501 -10.01 -5.28 39.25
N VAL A 502 -8.86 -5.61 39.82
CA VAL A 502 -8.67 -5.83 41.27
C VAL A 502 -7.57 -4.89 41.74
N ASN A 503 -7.84 -4.05 42.75
CA ASN A 503 -6.88 -3.07 43.28
C ASN A 503 -6.23 -2.19 42.19
N GLU A 504 -7.05 -1.63 41.30
CA GLU A 504 -6.60 -0.76 40.18
C GLU A 504 -5.67 -1.43 39.16
N THR A 505 -5.49 -2.76 39.25
CA THR A 505 -4.75 -3.56 38.27
C THR A 505 -5.73 -4.43 37.49
N VAL A 506 -5.63 -4.41 36.16
CA VAL A 506 -6.45 -5.25 35.29
C VAL A 506 -5.94 -6.69 35.39
N GLU A 507 -6.75 -7.61 35.93
CA GLU A 507 -6.39 -9.03 36.08
C GLU A 507 -6.81 -9.86 34.87
N ARG A 508 -7.95 -9.53 34.25
CA ARG A 508 -8.46 -10.23 33.08
C ARG A 508 -9.21 -9.30 32.14
N GLU A 509 -9.15 -9.63 30.86
CA GLU A 509 -9.76 -8.89 29.77
C GLU A 509 -10.39 -9.84 28.77
N TRP A 510 -11.61 -9.55 28.32
CA TRP A 510 -12.30 -10.34 27.31
C TRP A 510 -12.78 -9.46 26.17
N LEU A 511 -12.84 -10.08 24.99
CA LEU A 511 -13.33 -9.45 23.78
C LEU A 511 -14.38 -10.36 23.15
N ALA A 512 -15.59 -9.84 22.98
CA ALA A 512 -16.71 -10.58 22.39
C ALA A 512 -17.16 -9.95 21.06
N PHE A 513 -17.12 -10.73 19.98
CA PHE A 513 -17.47 -10.33 18.62
C PHE A 513 -18.76 -11.02 18.20
N ARG A 514 -19.76 -10.23 17.82
CA ARG A 514 -21.03 -10.73 17.33
C ARG A 514 -21.05 -10.67 15.80
N VAL A 515 -21.32 -11.79 15.13
CA VAL A 515 -21.35 -11.90 13.68
C VAL A 515 -22.71 -12.41 13.23
N GLN A 516 -23.34 -11.67 12.32
CA GLN A 516 -24.58 -12.06 11.65
C GLN A 516 -24.26 -12.75 10.32
N TYR A 517 -24.95 -13.84 10.06
CA TYR A 517 -24.79 -14.67 8.88
C TYR A 517 -26.10 -14.78 8.12
N ASP A 518 -26.02 -14.69 6.80
CA ASP A 518 -27.07 -15.13 5.89
C ASP A 518 -26.49 -16.16 4.91
N VAL A 519 -27.07 -17.35 4.88
CA VAL A 519 -26.60 -18.48 4.08
C VAL A 519 -27.72 -19.05 3.22
N THR A 520 -27.37 -19.67 2.10
CA THR A 520 -28.28 -20.46 1.27
C THR A 520 -27.83 -21.91 1.28
N GLU A 521 -28.74 -22.79 1.65
CA GLU A 521 -28.52 -24.23 1.83
C GLU A 521 -29.29 -24.99 0.76
N HIS A 522 -28.58 -25.76 -0.05
CA HIS A 522 -29.16 -26.66 -1.05
C HIS A 522 -29.22 -28.07 -0.47
N LEU A 523 -30.43 -28.54 -0.23
CA LEU A 523 -30.73 -29.77 0.49
C LEU A 523 -31.39 -30.79 -0.45
N LEU A 524 -30.97 -32.04 -0.33
CA LEU A 524 -31.66 -33.20 -0.87
C LEU A 524 -32.43 -33.88 0.26
N ILE A 525 -33.75 -33.97 0.13
CA ILE A 525 -34.63 -34.56 1.14
C ILE A 525 -35.27 -35.81 0.54
N SER A 526 -34.67 -36.98 0.75
CA SER A 526 -35.23 -38.24 0.24
C SER A 526 -36.12 -38.91 1.29
N PRO A 527 -37.41 -39.18 1.01
CA PRO A 527 -38.29 -39.88 1.95
C PRO A 527 -37.97 -41.38 2.06
N LYS A 528 -37.32 -42.01 1.07
CA LYS A 528 -37.12 -43.48 0.99
C LYS A 528 -35.83 -43.98 0.32
N GLY A 529 -34.88 -43.10 -0.02
CA GLY A 529 -33.58 -43.51 -0.59
C GLY A 529 -33.57 -43.74 -2.10
N GLU A 530 -34.60 -43.30 -2.82
CA GLU A 530 -34.59 -43.19 -4.29
C GLU A 530 -34.52 -41.71 -4.68
N GLU A 531 -33.66 -41.38 -5.64
CA GLU A 531 -33.35 -40.00 -6.05
C GLU A 531 -34.38 -39.49 -7.09
N GLY A 532 -35.26 -38.57 -6.69
CA GLY A 532 -36.09 -37.79 -7.60
C GLY A 532 -35.62 -36.34 -7.74
N ILE A 533 -35.82 -35.73 -8.92
CA ILE A 533 -35.52 -34.29 -9.15
C ILE A 533 -36.37 -33.37 -8.23
N GLU A 534 -37.55 -33.84 -7.79
CA GLU A 534 -38.46 -33.09 -6.92
C GLU A 534 -38.02 -33.03 -5.43
N ASP A 535 -36.93 -33.72 -5.08
CA ASP A 535 -36.44 -33.83 -3.70
C ASP A 535 -35.41 -32.74 -3.32
N ARG A 536 -35.00 -31.89 -4.27
CA ARG A 536 -34.04 -30.79 -4.05
C ARG A 536 -34.74 -29.51 -3.62
N ARG A 537 -34.25 -28.88 -2.55
CA ARG A 537 -34.78 -27.62 -2.01
C ARG A 537 -33.66 -26.64 -1.66
N ALA A 538 -33.90 -25.35 -1.87
CA ALA A 538 -33.03 -24.28 -1.42
C ALA A 538 -33.71 -23.50 -0.28
N VAL A 539 -32.98 -23.34 0.82
CA VAL A 539 -33.43 -22.63 2.04
C VAL A 539 -32.47 -21.49 2.34
N ASN A 540 -33.00 -20.30 2.60
CA ASN A 540 -32.21 -19.19 3.10
C ASN A 540 -32.29 -19.19 4.62
N THR A 541 -31.13 -19.23 5.27
CA THR A 541 -31.02 -19.33 6.73
C THR A 541 -30.25 -18.12 7.27
N SER A 542 -30.84 -17.41 8.23
CA SER A 542 -30.19 -16.30 8.94
C SER A 542 -29.98 -16.65 10.41
N PHE A 543 -28.80 -16.33 10.94
CA PHE A 543 -28.43 -16.58 12.33
C PHE A 543 -27.29 -15.65 12.78
N MET A 544 -26.99 -15.64 14.07
CA MET A 544 -25.99 -14.79 14.66
C MET A 544 -25.23 -15.54 15.74
N TRP A 545 -23.89 -15.47 15.69
CA TRP A 545 -23.00 -16.05 16.69
C TRP A 545 -22.23 -14.96 17.41
N THR A 546 -21.98 -15.16 18.70
CA THR A 546 -21.07 -14.35 19.50
C THR A 546 -19.85 -15.18 19.82
N PHE A 547 -18.69 -14.72 19.36
CA PHE A 547 -17.38 -15.28 19.63
C PHE A 547 -16.74 -14.51 20.77
N GLU A 548 -16.16 -15.19 21.74
CA GLU A 548 -15.43 -14.54 22.83
C GLU A 548 -14.02 -15.11 22.92
N ALA A 549 -13.06 -14.23 23.24
CA ALA A 549 -11.68 -14.59 23.53
C ALA A 549 -11.20 -13.84 24.78
N ASP A 550 -10.39 -14.53 25.60
CA ASP A 550 -9.60 -13.89 26.65
C ASP A 550 -8.40 -13.21 25.99
N VAL A 551 -8.28 -11.90 26.18
CA VAL A 551 -7.23 -11.07 25.56
C VAL A 551 -6.16 -10.63 26.54
N THR A 552 -6.19 -11.16 27.77
CA THR A 552 -5.19 -10.91 28.81
C THR A 552 -3.79 -11.37 28.38
N LYS A 553 -3.73 -12.45 27.59
CA LYS A 553 -2.51 -13.02 27.00
C LYS A 553 -2.63 -13.11 25.48
N PRO A 554 -2.11 -12.12 24.74
CA PRO A 554 -2.32 -12.00 23.30
C PRO A 554 -1.76 -13.17 22.48
N GLU A 555 -0.72 -13.82 22.98
CA GLU A 555 -0.03 -14.96 22.39
C GLU A 555 -0.80 -16.29 22.46
N GLU A 556 -1.82 -16.39 23.31
CA GLU A 556 -2.63 -17.59 23.58
C GLU A 556 -4.10 -17.40 23.17
N LEU A 557 -4.36 -16.53 22.19
CA LEU A 557 -5.72 -16.07 21.86
C LEU A 557 -6.55 -17.16 21.16
N GLU A 558 -7.53 -17.71 21.87
CA GLU A 558 -8.50 -18.69 21.38
C GLU A 558 -9.92 -18.11 21.39
N TRP A 559 -10.67 -18.34 20.31
CA TRP A 559 -12.04 -17.88 20.15
C TRP A 559 -13.04 -19.02 20.34
N ALA A 560 -14.04 -18.82 21.17
CA ALA A 560 -15.13 -19.77 21.37
C ALA A 560 -16.50 -19.12 21.08
N ILE A 561 -17.45 -19.90 20.55
CA ILE A 561 -18.84 -19.47 20.39
C ILE A 561 -19.53 -19.52 21.76
N VAL A 562 -19.78 -18.35 22.33
CA VAL A 562 -20.39 -18.19 23.66
C VAL A 562 -21.89 -17.95 23.61
N ALA A 563 -22.41 -17.47 22.48
CA ALA A 563 -23.85 -17.40 22.21
C ALA A 563 -24.16 -17.69 20.74
N ALA A 564 -25.25 -18.40 20.49
CA ALA A 564 -25.78 -18.60 19.14
C ALA A 564 -27.29 -18.36 19.14
N THR A 565 -27.77 -17.48 18.25
CA THR A 565 -29.22 -17.30 18.07
C THR A 565 -29.81 -18.47 17.29
N PRO A 566 -31.10 -18.81 17.54
CA PRO A 566 -31.79 -19.79 16.72
C PRO A 566 -31.76 -19.44 15.22
N PHE A 567 -31.63 -20.46 14.38
CA PHE A 567 -31.68 -20.33 12.93
C PHE A 567 -33.10 -19.91 12.48
N LYS A 568 -33.19 -18.90 11.62
CA LYS A 568 -34.44 -18.48 10.97
C LYS A 568 -34.38 -18.83 9.49
N GLU A 569 -35.33 -19.62 9.02
CA GLU A 569 -35.33 -20.21 7.68
C GLU A 569 -36.49 -19.66 6.84
N GLU A 570 -36.22 -19.36 5.57
CA GLU A 570 -37.22 -18.96 4.57
C GLU A 570 -36.98 -19.70 3.23
N SER A 571 -38.06 -19.99 2.49
CA SER A 571 -37.97 -20.67 1.19
C SER A 571 -37.38 -19.76 0.12
N ALA A 572 -36.42 -20.26 -0.66
CA ALA A 572 -35.69 -19.46 -1.66
C ALA A 572 -36.41 -19.30 -3.03
N VAL A 573 -37.73 -19.49 -3.14
CA VAL A 573 -38.45 -19.58 -4.42
C VAL A 573 -38.11 -18.43 -5.39
N LEU A 574 -37.56 -18.78 -6.56
CA LEU A 574 -37.44 -17.89 -7.70
C LEU A 574 -38.84 -17.47 -8.18
N LYS A 575 -39.29 -16.27 -7.82
CA LYS A 575 -40.46 -15.65 -8.48
C LYS A 575 -40.06 -15.30 -9.92
N THR A 576 -40.31 -16.22 -10.85
CA THR A 576 -40.37 -15.88 -12.28
C THR A 576 -41.47 -14.84 -12.47
N LYS A 577 -41.14 -13.74 -13.14
CA LYS A 577 -42.08 -12.70 -13.58
C LYS A 577 -43.02 -13.28 -14.64
N GLU A 578 -44.03 -14.04 -14.25
CA GLU A 578 -45.15 -14.45 -15.10
C GLU A 578 -46.28 -15.05 -14.25
N ALA A 579 -46.82 -14.27 -13.31
CA ALA A 579 -48.08 -14.56 -12.63
C ALA A 579 -48.61 -13.29 -11.94
N GLN A 580 -48.86 -12.23 -12.71
CA GLN A 580 -49.58 -11.04 -12.24
C GLN A 580 -50.86 -10.76 -13.03
N ASN A 581 -51.40 -11.77 -13.73
CA ASN A 581 -52.60 -11.60 -14.57
C ASN A 581 -53.75 -12.59 -14.31
N ASP A 582 -53.78 -13.33 -13.20
CA ASP A 582 -54.91 -14.19 -12.84
C ASP A 582 -55.50 -13.84 -11.47
N ASN A 583 -55.85 -12.57 -11.26
CA ASN A 583 -56.72 -12.18 -10.15
C ASN A 583 -57.63 -11.00 -10.55
N LYS A 584 -58.41 -11.22 -11.60
CA LYS A 584 -59.66 -10.51 -11.88
C LYS A 584 -60.62 -11.48 -12.56
N GLU A 585 -61.31 -12.28 -11.76
CA GLU A 585 -62.70 -12.69 -11.97
C GLU A 585 -63.05 -13.71 -10.89
N THR A 586 -63.85 -13.26 -9.93
CA THR A 586 -64.86 -13.96 -9.10
C THR A 586 -64.82 -13.47 -7.65
N GLU A 587 -65.54 -12.38 -7.39
CA GLU A 587 -66.27 -12.18 -6.14
C GLU A 587 -67.59 -11.46 -6.50
N GLU A 588 -68.64 -11.88 -5.80
CA GLU A 588 -70.09 -11.67 -5.99
C GLU A 588 -70.57 -10.23 -6.20
#